data_AF-K2EG97-F1
#
_entry.id   AF-K2EG97-F1
#
_cell.length_a   1.000
_cell.length_b   1.000
_cell.length_c   1.000
_cell.angle_alpha   90.00
_cell.angle_beta   90.00
_cell.angle_gamma   90.00
#
_symmetry.space_group_name_H-M   'P 1'
#
loop_
_entity.id
_entity.type
_entity.pdbx_description
1 polymer ?
#
loop_
_entity_poly.entity_id
_entity_poly.type
_entity_poly.pdbx_seq_one_letter_code
_entity_poly.pdbx_strand_id
1 'polypeptide(L)'
;MFWNLFPWISNKTAQAVYPNIYLPKFVYENLQSKNPNISHVALLIHESEHIKRQKRMGILKWGIQYFFIPRFRYEEEIAADVPKLRYLKQNGGDPNTEKRSKQLSGWLYLWPVVYSEAKSRLEHIWNNL
;
A
#
# COMPACT_ATOMS: atom_id res chain seq x y z
N MET A 1 -16.62 -10.63 -12.97
CA MET A 1 -15.90 -10.27 -11.73
C MET A 1 -15.76 -8.75 -11.72
N PHE A 2 -16.17 -8.09 -10.63
CA PHE A 2 -16.53 -6.66 -10.57
C PHE A 2 -15.35 -5.68 -10.70
N TRP A 3 -14.55 -5.79 -11.76
CA TRP A 3 -13.40 -4.93 -12.03
C TRP A 3 -13.77 -3.50 -12.46
N ASN A 4 -15.05 -3.24 -12.78
CA ASN A 4 -15.54 -1.98 -13.35
C ASN A 4 -16.31 -1.08 -12.35
N LEU A 5 -16.46 -1.47 -11.08
CA LEU A 5 -17.20 -0.65 -10.11
C LEU A 5 -16.37 0.46 -9.48
N PHE A 6 -15.04 0.42 -9.62
CA PHE A 6 -14.15 1.47 -9.17
C PHE A 6 -13.14 1.78 -10.29
N PRO A 7 -13.10 3.01 -10.84
CA PRO A 7 -12.21 3.39 -11.95
C PRO A 7 -10.69 3.32 -11.66
N TRP A 8 -10.32 2.74 -10.53
CA TRP A 8 -8.99 2.73 -9.90
C TRP A 8 -8.46 1.29 -9.77
N ILE A 9 -9.29 0.30 -10.13
CA ILE A 9 -8.92 -1.12 -10.09
C ILE A 9 -8.14 -1.47 -11.35
N SER A 10 -6.81 -1.59 -11.22
CA SER A 10 -5.92 -1.98 -12.32
C SER A 10 -5.45 -3.41 -12.14
N ASN A 11 -5.35 -4.16 -13.24
CA ASN A 11 -4.66 -5.45 -13.26
C ASN A 11 -3.14 -5.33 -13.07
N LYS A 12 -2.61 -4.11 -12.97
CA LYS A 12 -1.19 -3.82 -12.74
C LYS A 12 -0.88 -3.45 -11.29
N THR A 13 -1.89 -3.28 -10.43
CA THR A 13 -1.70 -2.91 -9.02
C THR A 13 -2.30 -3.97 -8.10
N ALA A 14 -1.67 -4.15 -6.94
CA ALA A 14 -2.27 -4.93 -5.85
C ALA A 14 -3.30 -4.07 -5.11
N GLN A 15 -4.35 -4.71 -4.59
CA GLN A 15 -5.42 -4.03 -3.87
C GLN A 15 -6.00 -4.88 -2.74
N ALA A 16 -6.15 -4.27 -1.57
CA ALA A 16 -6.86 -4.82 -0.44
C ALA A 16 -8.34 -4.37 -0.44
N VAL A 17 -9.25 -5.31 -0.70
CA VAL A 17 -10.70 -5.12 -0.56
C VAL A 17 -11.22 -6.20 0.38
N TYR A 18 -11.46 -5.82 1.64
CA TYR A 18 -11.86 -6.75 2.69
C TYR A 18 -12.91 -7.77 2.23
N PRO A 19 -12.71 -9.08 2.51
CA PRO A 19 -11.59 -9.70 3.24
C PRO A 19 -10.40 -10.12 2.34
N ASN A 20 -10.41 -9.75 1.07
CA ASN A 20 -9.54 -10.32 0.04
C ASN A 20 -8.44 -9.36 -0.40
N ILE A 21 -7.28 -9.93 -0.76
CA ILE A 21 -6.19 -9.21 -1.43
C ILE A 21 -6.17 -9.67 -2.89
N TYR A 22 -6.26 -8.72 -3.80
CA TYR A 22 -6.19 -8.95 -5.23
C TYR A 22 -4.79 -8.57 -5.72
N LEU A 23 -4.12 -9.51 -6.38
CA LEU A 23 -2.75 -9.33 -6.86
C LEU A 23 -2.70 -9.49 -8.39
N PRO A 24 -1.80 -8.76 -9.07
CA PRO A 24 -1.45 -9.09 -10.44
C PRO A 24 -0.93 -10.53 -10.54
N LYS A 25 -1.27 -11.23 -11.62
CA LYS A 25 -0.92 -12.65 -11.82
C LYS A 25 0.57 -12.93 -11.59
N PHE A 26 1.46 -12.09 -12.16
CA PHE A 26 2.91 -12.27 -12.01
C PHE A 26 3.40 -12.13 -10.55
N VAL A 27 2.75 -11.29 -9.74
CA VAL A 27 3.05 -11.15 -8.30
C VAL A 27 2.59 -12.42 -7.58
N TYR A 28 1.36 -12.85 -7.83
CA TYR A 28 0.78 -14.05 -7.23
C TYR A 28 1.62 -15.30 -7.51
N GLU A 29 1.97 -15.55 -8.77
CA GLU A 29 2.80 -16.69 -9.17
C GLU A 29 4.20 -16.63 -8.53
N ASN A 30 4.81 -15.44 -8.46
CA ASN A 30 6.10 -15.29 -7.81
C ASN A 30 6.04 -15.57 -6.29
N LEU A 31 4.96 -15.16 -5.62
CA LEU A 31 4.74 -15.42 -4.19
C LEU A 31 4.57 -16.92 -3.88
N GLN A 32 4.18 -17.74 -4.86
CA GLN A 32 4.07 -19.19 -4.72
C GLN A 32 5.40 -19.93 -4.95
N SER A 33 6.44 -19.23 -5.43
CA SER A 33 7.75 -19.85 -5.67
C SER A 33 8.49 -20.17 -4.37
N LYS A 34 9.48 -21.07 -4.45
CA LYS A 34 10.31 -21.45 -3.28
C LYS A 34 11.10 -20.28 -2.69
N ASN A 35 11.41 -19.27 -3.50
CA ASN A 35 12.16 -18.09 -3.08
C ASN A 35 11.50 -16.84 -3.71
N PRO A 36 10.41 -16.33 -3.10
CA PRO A 36 9.67 -15.22 -3.66
C PRO A 36 10.51 -13.94 -3.66
N ASN A 37 10.23 -13.05 -4.60
CA ASN A 37 10.87 -11.75 -4.65
C ASN A 37 10.51 -10.95 -3.40
N ILE A 38 11.52 -10.43 -2.71
CA ILE A 38 11.38 -9.65 -1.47
C ILE A 38 10.39 -8.49 -1.65
N SER A 39 10.42 -7.79 -2.80
CA SER A 39 9.50 -6.69 -3.08
C SER A 39 8.04 -7.15 -3.22
N HIS A 40 7.79 -8.37 -3.70
CA HIS A 40 6.44 -8.93 -3.76
C HIS A 40 5.93 -9.35 -2.38
N VAL A 41 6.80 -9.90 -1.52
CA VAL A 41 6.45 -10.19 -0.13
C VAL A 41 6.16 -8.89 0.63
N ALA A 42 6.99 -7.87 0.43
CA ALA A 42 6.80 -6.54 1.00
C ALA A 42 5.47 -5.89 0.56
N LEU A 43 5.09 -6.07 -0.71
CA LEU A 43 3.78 -5.66 -1.22
C LEU A 43 2.64 -6.42 -0.54
N LEU A 44 2.74 -7.74 -0.38
CA LEU A 44 1.71 -8.52 0.31
C LEU A 44 1.55 -8.09 1.78
N ILE A 45 2.65 -7.77 2.46
CA ILE A 45 2.64 -7.25 3.84
C ILE A 45 1.87 -5.93 3.92
N HIS A 46 2.08 -5.03 2.95
CA HIS A 46 1.37 -3.76 2.83
C HIS A 46 -0.14 -3.97 2.68
N GLU A 47 -0.55 -4.76 1.68
CA GLU A 47 -1.98 -5.05 1.45
C GLU A 47 -2.63 -5.77 2.65
N SER A 48 -1.89 -6.64 3.33
CA SER A 48 -2.36 -7.32 4.54
C SER A 48 -2.63 -6.34 5.68
N GLU A 49 -1.87 -5.25 5.79
CA GLU A 49 -2.12 -4.23 6.80
C GLU A 49 -3.42 -3.46 6.51
N HIS A 50 -3.71 -3.13 5.24
CA HIS A 50 -5.00 -2.54 4.87
C HIS A 50 -6.18 -3.42 5.28
N ILE A 51 -6.13 -4.74 5.05
CA ILE A 51 -7.19 -5.66 5.50
C ILE A 51 -7.38 -5.61 7.02
N LYS A 52 -6.29 -5.62 7.79
CA LYS A 52 -6.35 -5.54 9.26
C LYS A 52 -6.97 -4.23 9.73
N ARG A 53 -6.62 -3.11 9.08
CA ARG A 53 -7.12 -1.77 9.43
C ARG A 53 -8.59 -1.59 9.03
N GLN A 54 -8.98 -2.03 7.84
CA GLN A 54 -10.37 -2.11 7.38
C GLN A 54 -11.23 -2.89 8.38
N LYS A 55 -10.75 -4.06 8.84
CA LYS A 55 -11.43 -4.87 9.85
C LYS A 55 -11.56 -4.14 11.19
N ARG A 56 -10.47 -3.53 11.68
CA ARG A 56 -10.40 -2.86 12.98
C ARG A 56 -11.31 -1.64 13.09
N MET A 57 -11.42 -0.87 12.01
CA MET A 57 -12.25 0.33 11.95
C MET A 57 -13.72 0.02 11.62
N GLY A 58 -13.97 -1.12 10.99
CA GLY A 58 -15.25 -1.44 10.36
C GLY A 58 -15.27 -0.92 8.92
N ILE A 59 -15.58 -1.82 7.98
CA ILE A 59 -15.41 -1.61 6.53
C ILE A 59 -16.20 -0.38 6.05
N LEU A 60 -17.43 -0.20 6.52
CA LEU A 60 -18.28 0.93 6.13
C LEU A 60 -17.67 2.27 6.57
N LYS A 61 -17.26 2.36 7.84
CA LYS A 61 -16.62 3.56 8.40
C LYS A 61 -15.30 3.85 7.68
N TRP A 62 -14.49 2.82 7.46
CA TRP A 62 -13.23 2.92 6.73
C TRP A 62 -13.46 3.43 5.30
N GLY A 63 -14.42 2.88 4.57
CA GLY A 63 -14.72 3.26 3.19
C GLY A 63 -15.17 4.73 3.06
N ILE A 64 -16.03 5.18 3.98
CA ILE A 64 -16.47 6.59 4.04
C ILE A 64 -15.26 7.51 4.30
N GLN A 65 -14.43 7.20 5.30
CA GLN A 65 -13.26 8.01 5.60
C GLN A 65 -12.26 8.04 4.45
N TYR A 66 -12.03 6.89 3.79
CA TYR A 66 -11.12 6.79 2.64
C TYR A 66 -11.58 7.64 1.46
N PHE A 67 -12.87 7.66 1.16
CA PHE A 67 -13.37 8.44 0.04
C PHE A 67 -13.31 9.95 0.31
N PHE A 68 -13.77 10.39 1.49
CA PHE A 68 -14.00 11.82 1.76
C PHE A 68 -12.86 12.55 2.47
N ILE A 69 -11.91 11.86 3.11
CA ILE A 69 -10.88 12.50 3.95
C ILE A 69 -9.49 12.24 3.36
N PRO A 70 -8.89 13.19 2.61
CA PRO A 70 -7.57 13.01 1.99
C PRO A 70 -6.47 12.66 3.00
N ARG A 71 -6.48 13.32 4.17
CA ARG A 71 -5.54 13.03 5.26
C ARG A 71 -5.67 11.60 5.77
N PHE A 72 -6.88 11.07 5.84
CA PHE A 72 -7.09 9.69 6.27
C PHE A 72 -6.49 8.71 5.26
N ARG A 73 -6.71 8.91 3.95
CA ARG A 73 -6.07 8.09 2.90
C ARG A 73 -4.56 8.07 3.04
N TYR A 74 -3.96 9.24 3.20
CA TYR A 74 -2.52 9.35 3.34
C TYR A 74 -1.99 8.62 4.59
N GLU A 75 -2.62 8.81 5.75
CA GLU A 75 -2.23 8.10 6.98
C GLU A 75 -2.48 6.59 6.90
N GLU A 76 -3.49 6.13 6.16
CA GLU A 76 -3.70 4.70 5.89
C GLU A 76 -2.54 4.09 5.09
N GLU A 77 -2.13 4.74 4.00
CA GLU A 77 -1.00 4.30 3.18
C GLU A 77 0.33 4.32 3.96
N ILE A 78 0.56 5.37 4.76
CA ILE A 78 1.74 5.45 5.63
C ILE A 78 1.74 4.34 6.67
N ALA A 79 0.60 4.08 7.31
CA ALA A 79 0.48 3.00 8.28
C ALA A 79 0.74 1.62 7.66
N ALA A 80 0.32 1.40 6.41
CA ALA A 80 0.60 0.17 5.66
C ALA A 80 2.05 0.11 5.13
N ASP A 81 2.70 1.25 4.85
CA ASP A 81 4.11 1.30 4.45
C ASP A 81 5.07 0.97 5.61
N VAL A 82 4.74 1.30 6.87
CA VAL A 82 5.60 0.99 8.03
C VAL A 82 6.02 -0.50 8.12
N PRO A 83 5.09 -1.47 8.17
CA PRO A 83 5.47 -2.89 8.25
C PRO A 83 6.17 -3.38 6.98
N LYS A 84 5.79 -2.86 5.81
CA LYS A 84 6.46 -3.14 4.52
C LYS A 84 7.92 -2.69 4.54
N LEU A 85 8.18 -1.45 4.94
CA LEU A 85 9.52 -0.88 5.05
C LEU A 85 10.37 -1.63 6.08
N ARG A 86 9.78 -1.99 7.23
CA ARG A 86 10.47 -2.81 8.23
C ARG A 86 10.94 -4.15 7.65
N TYR A 87 10.06 -4.83 6.92
CA TYR A 87 10.40 -6.09 6.25
C TYR A 87 11.51 -5.89 5.21
N LEU A 88 11.42 -4.86 4.36
CA LEU A 88 12.46 -4.55 3.38
C LEU A 88 13.82 -4.33 4.06
N LYS A 89 13.86 -3.54 5.14
CA LYS A 89 15.10 -3.25 5.89
C LYS A 89 15.74 -4.52 6.44
N GLN A 90 14.94 -5.42 7.00
CA GLN A 90 15.40 -6.68 7.58
C GLN A 90 15.91 -7.69 6.54
N ASN A 91 15.45 -7.57 5.29
CA ASN A 91 15.77 -8.51 4.22
C ASN A 91 16.70 -7.90 3.14
N GLY A 92 17.30 -6.74 3.40
CA GLY A 92 18.21 -6.07 2.46
C GLY A 92 17.53 -5.53 1.19
N GLY A 93 16.23 -5.25 1.25
CA GLY A 93 15.47 -4.65 0.16
C GLY A 93 15.60 -3.12 0.11
N ASP A 94 15.41 -2.55 -1.08
CA ASP A 94 15.37 -1.10 -1.30
C ASP A 94 13.97 -0.54 -1.00
N PRO A 95 13.82 0.46 -0.11
CA PRO A 95 12.53 1.12 0.14
C PRO A 95 11.99 1.90 -1.06
N ASN A 96 12.85 2.30 -2.01
CA ASN A 96 12.56 3.15 -3.16
C ASN A 96 11.61 4.30 -2.80
N THR A 97 12.01 5.10 -1.80
CA THR A 97 11.20 6.19 -1.23
C THR A 97 10.82 7.21 -2.29
N GLU A 98 11.65 7.46 -3.30
CA GLU A 98 11.34 8.37 -4.41
C GLU A 98 10.12 7.91 -5.21
N LYS A 99 10.13 6.66 -5.70
CA LYS A 99 9.00 6.11 -6.47
C LYS A 99 7.74 6.08 -5.61
N ARG A 100 7.86 5.65 -4.36
CA ARG A 100 6.71 5.56 -3.45
C ARG A 100 6.12 6.94 -3.14
N SER A 101 6.96 7.95 -2.95
CA SER A 101 6.51 9.33 -2.71
C SER A 101 5.72 9.88 -3.91
N LYS A 102 6.18 9.63 -5.14
CA LYS A 102 5.44 10.00 -6.37
C LYS A 102 4.08 9.32 -6.46
N GLN A 103 3.98 8.06 -6.01
CA GLN A 103 2.71 7.36 -5.93
C GLN A 103 1.79 8.03 -4.90
N LEU A 104 2.26 8.22 -3.66
CA LEU A 104 1.48 8.81 -2.56
C LEU A 104 0.97 10.22 -2.85
N SER A 105 1.77 11.04 -3.55
CA SER A 105 1.35 12.38 -3.98
C SER A 105 0.58 12.39 -5.30
N GLY A 106 0.38 11.23 -5.91
CA GLY A 106 -0.16 11.08 -7.25
C GLY A 106 -1.68 11.00 -7.29
N TRP A 107 -2.19 11.02 -8.52
CA TRP A 107 -3.62 10.87 -8.80
C TRP A 107 -4.19 9.55 -8.28
N LEU A 108 -3.37 8.49 -8.20
CA LEU A 108 -3.77 7.16 -7.71
C LEU A 108 -4.32 7.16 -6.27
N TYR A 109 -3.98 8.17 -5.47
CA TYR A 109 -4.54 8.35 -4.12
C TYR A 109 -5.33 9.65 -3.98
N LEU A 110 -5.80 10.20 -5.12
CA LEU A 110 -6.53 11.48 -5.21
C LEU A 110 -5.71 12.66 -4.64
N TRP A 111 -4.43 12.75 -5.00
CA TRP A 111 -3.50 13.83 -4.58
C TRP A 111 -3.65 14.22 -3.10
N PRO A 112 -3.48 13.27 -2.17
CA PRO A 112 -3.80 13.49 -0.77
C PRO A 112 -2.76 14.36 -0.05
N VAL A 113 -1.55 14.50 -0.64
CA VAL A 113 -0.39 15.17 -0.06
C VAL A 113 0.56 15.64 -1.16
N VAL A 114 1.43 16.61 -0.88
CA VAL A 114 2.50 17.02 -1.80
C VAL A 114 3.69 16.06 -1.73
N TYR A 115 4.43 15.94 -2.85
CA TYR A 115 5.56 15.01 -2.97
C TYR A 115 6.64 15.20 -1.90
N SER A 116 7.01 16.45 -1.58
CA SER A 116 8.05 16.75 -0.60
C SER A 116 7.69 16.27 0.81
N GLU A 117 6.43 16.40 1.19
CA GLU A 117 5.91 15.91 2.48
C GLU A 117 5.90 14.37 2.50
N ALA A 118 5.40 13.72 1.44
CA ALA A 118 5.44 12.26 1.32
C ALA A 118 6.86 11.70 1.43
N LYS A 119 7.81 12.35 0.73
CA LYS A 119 9.22 11.96 0.74
C LYS A 119 9.85 12.11 2.11
N SER A 120 9.70 13.29 2.72
CA SER A 120 10.24 13.56 4.06
C SER A 120 9.70 12.55 5.08
N ARG A 121 8.39 12.24 5.03
CA ARG A 121 7.76 11.28 5.94
C ARG A 121 8.30 9.86 5.75
N LEU A 122 8.40 9.37 4.52
CA LEU A 122 8.90 8.03 4.22
C LEU A 122 10.37 7.86 4.57
N GLU A 123 11.20 8.86 4.27
CA GLU A 123 12.63 8.85 4.64
C GLU A 123 12.82 8.88 6.15
N HIS A 124 12.03 9.70 6.85
CA HIS A 124 12.03 9.71 8.31
C HIS A 124 11.66 8.33 8.89
N ILE A 125 10.61 7.68 8.38
CA ILE A 125 10.24 6.33 8.81
C ILE A 125 11.39 5.35 8.54
N TRP A 126 11.93 5.33 7.32
CA TRP A 126 13.01 4.42 6.94
C TRP A 126 14.26 4.56 7.83
N ASN A 127 14.65 5.80 8.13
CA ASN A 127 15.83 6.07 8.93
C ASN A 127 15.65 5.70 10.41
N ASN A 128 14.41 5.64 10.92
CA ASN A 128 14.08 5.34 12.30
C ASN A 128 13.52 3.92 12.53
N LEU A 129 13.46 3.08 11.50
CA LEU A 129 13.13 1.65 11.59
C LEU A 129 14.31 0.80 12.05
#